data_AF-A0A4V3XJK0-F1
#
_entry.id   AF-A0A4V3XJK0-F1
#
_cell.length_a   1.000
_cell.length_b   1.000
_cell.length_c   1.000
_cell.angle_alpha   90.00
_cell.angle_beta   90.00
_cell.angle_gamma   90.00
#
_symmetry.space_group_name_H-M   'P 1'
#
loop_
_entity.id
_entity.type
_entity.pdbx_description
1 polymer ?
#
loop_
_entity_poly.entity_id
_entity_poly.type
_entity_poly.pdbx_seq_one_letter_code
_entity_poly.pdbx_strand_id
1 'polypeptide(L)'
;MVLVSGWSDNGWLSGGHAVRMAMEIGMHKAWPDLLKRMKINKSVTTAKERQLVISARTWFCLYLFEHQMSYGTGRPAILKDDESIWQCRLLLQHPLAIEDDMRLVSTVELMAIRERVNNNLAPTFDHPVDEHTFNVLREADMEFRNWYNTWDQAFSQKYEDAAFYRQSLQIQHLHAELYHNATALRGIDSPEDMQKMPQAQRDLAIRSIQLCRQILDITVNSPAYREGMKYAVHYTHATATFSASFLLRLSRLFPDQCDIQDIRTLVERLAALLSEVPGQRYALTLQLMLKRFKKRKAGSVSRSPKVAREPHRQLGYPDVQSGNPQHQSHQPISPTYDTPYSAHPPEALPHNAHPGASHQQFPQYQPNADHIWRGFEQTSNEQLPVWLSDQTLGGASFSQNGIDAFLLPTDYLPPATQIW
;
A
#
# COMPACT_ATOMS: atom_id res chain seq x y z
N MET A 1 -8.09 16.15 12.02
CA MET A 1 -8.45 15.17 10.98
C MET A 1 -7.29 14.82 10.04
N VAL A 2 -6.60 15.76 9.39
CA VAL A 2 -5.45 15.41 8.50
C VAL A 2 -4.37 14.57 9.20
N LEU A 3 -4.02 14.88 10.44
CA LEU A 3 -3.08 14.08 11.25
C LEU A 3 -3.62 12.69 11.59
N VAL A 4 -4.93 12.57 11.83
CA VAL A 4 -5.54 11.25 12.10
C VAL A 4 -5.50 10.40 10.83
N SER A 5 -5.76 11.00 9.67
CA SER A 5 -5.74 10.31 8.38
C SER A 5 -4.36 9.77 8.03
N GLY A 6 -3.30 10.57 8.20
CA GLY A 6 -1.93 10.15 7.85
C GLY A 6 -1.35 9.05 8.74
N TRP A 7 -1.79 8.93 10.00
CA TRP A 7 -1.23 7.98 10.98
C TRP A 7 -2.19 6.85 11.37
N SER A 8 -3.35 6.75 10.73
CA SER A 8 -4.31 5.66 10.98
C SER A 8 -4.15 4.54 9.96
N ASP A 9 -4.31 3.30 10.42
CA ASP A 9 -4.41 2.12 9.55
C ASP A 9 -5.63 2.11 8.63
N ASN A 10 -6.63 2.94 8.92
CA ASN A 10 -7.79 3.18 8.07
C ASN A 10 -8.02 4.70 7.90
N GLY A 11 -6.99 5.37 7.38
CA GLY A 11 -6.98 6.81 7.16
C GLY A 11 -7.99 7.33 6.14
N TRP A 12 -8.58 6.46 5.31
CA TRP A 12 -9.40 6.85 4.16
C TRP A 12 -10.61 7.72 4.53
N LEU A 13 -11.43 7.27 5.48
CA LEU A 13 -12.64 7.99 5.87
C LEU A 13 -12.31 9.34 6.52
N SER A 14 -11.37 9.34 7.47
CA SER A 14 -10.92 10.56 8.14
C SER A 14 -10.23 11.54 7.18
N GLY A 15 -9.56 11.02 6.15
CA GLY A 15 -8.96 11.78 5.05
C GLY A 15 -10.01 12.46 4.18
N GLY A 16 -11.01 11.70 3.72
CA GLY A 16 -12.13 12.26 2.96
C GLY A 16 -12.90 13.34 3.75
N HIS A 17 -13.10 13.15 5.06
CA HIS A 17 -13.66 14.19 5.93
C HIS A 17 -12.75 15.42 6.03
N ALA A 18 -11.44 15.23 6.17
CA ALA A 18 -10.46 16.31 6.20
C ALA A 18 -10.51 17.17 4.91
N VAL A 19 -10.56 16.51 3.74
CA VAL A 19 -10.69 17.17 2.44
C VAL A 19 -11.99 17.97 2.35
N ARG A 20 -13.14 17.39 2.70
CA ARG A 20 -14.44 18.08 2.64
C ARG A 20 -14.49 19.32 3.53
N MET A 21 -14.02 19.23 4.78
CA MET A 21 -13.95 20.41 5.66
C MET A 21 -13.02 21.49 5.11
N ALA A 22 -11.87 21.10 4.54
CA ALA A 22 -10.94 22.05 3.92
C ALA A 22 -11.54 22.75 2.70
N MET A 23 -12.35 22.04 1.91
CA MET A 23 -13.10 22.65 0.80
C MET A 23 -14.16 23.63 1.31
N GLU A 24 -14.91 23.27 2.35
CA GLU A 24 -15.95 24.12 2.95
C GLU A 24 -15.40 25.45 3.44
N ILE A 25 -14.23 25.45 4.08
CA ILE A 25 -13.55 26.68 4.53
C ILE A 25 -12.67 27.33 3.45
N GLY A 26 -12.73 26.85 2.21
CA GLY A 26 -12.12 27.49 1.04
C GLY A 26 -10.60 27.31 0.88
N MET A 27 -9.97 26.31 1.51
CA MET A 27 -8.52 26.11 1.44
C MET A 27 -7.99 25.86 0.02
N HIS A 28 -8.77 25.20 -0.84
CA HIS A 28 -8.45 24.97 -2.26
C HIS A 28 -8.19 26.26 -3.06
N LYS A 29 -8.76 27.40 -2.62
CA LYS A 29 -8.57 28.70 -3.27
C LYS A 29 -7.32 29.43 -2.78
N ALA A 30 -6.72 28.97 -1.68
CA ALA A 30 -5.67 29.70 -1.00
C ALA A 30 -4.40 29.85 -1.84
N TRP A 31 -3.98 28.77 -2.51
CA TRP A 31 -2.80 28.80 -3.38
C TRP A 31 -3.02 29.67 -4.65
N PRO A 32 -4.10 29.50 -5.43
CA PRO A 32 -4.40 30.41 -6.55
C PRO A 32 -4.39 31.89 -6.16
N ASP A 33 -5.03 32.23 -5.03
CA ASP A 33 -5.07 33.60 -4.52
C ASP A 33 -3.69 34.11 -4.11
N LEU A 34 -2.90 33.28 -3.43
CA LEU A 34 -1.54 33.61 -3.02
C LEU A 34 -0.63 33.82 -4.24
N LEU A 35 -0.67 32.90 -5.20
CA LEU A 35 0.10 32.96 -6.44
C LEU A 35 -0.22 34.23 -7.25
N LYS A 36 -1.51 34.59 -7.36
CA LYS A 36 -1.93 35.83 -8.01
C LYS A 36 -1.33 37.07 -7.32
N ARG A 37 -1.28 37.10 -5.99
CA ARG A 37 -0.70 38.20 -5.21
C ARG A 37 0.81 38.32 -5.36
N MET A 38 1.51 37.19 -5.38
CA MET A 38 2.95 37.11 -5.64
C MET A 38 3.28 37.70 -7.02
N LYS A 39 2.51 37.35 -8.06
CA LYS A 39 2.73 37.84 -9.44
C LYS A 39 2.55 39.36 -9.59
N ILE A 40 1.72 40.01 -8.76
CA ILE A 40 1.50 41.46 -8.80
C ILE A 40 2.35 42.23 -7.78
N ASN A 41 3.39 41.61 -7.20
CA ASN A 41 4.28 42.18 -6.19
C ASN A 41 3.54 42.81 -4.99
N LYS A 42 2.39 42.25 -4.62
CA LYS A 42 1.63 42.65 -3.42
C LYS A 42 1.90 41.73 -2.23
N SER A 43 3.01 40.99 -2.25
CA SER A 43 3.42 40.10 -1.16
C SER A 43 3.89 40.92 0.06
N VAL A 44 2.93 41.49 0.78
CA VAL A 44 3.16 42.18 2.05
C VAL A 44 2.73 41.21 3.11
N THR A 45 3.59 40.94 4.10
CA THR A 45 3.39 39.96 5.17
C THR A 45 2.26 40.33 6.15
N THR A 46 1.05 40.51 5.63
CA THR A 46 -0.18 40.84 6.34
C THR A 46 -0.76 39.59 7.00
N ALA A 47 -1.66 39.77 7.97
CA ALA A 47 -2.38 38.66 8.59
C ALA A 47 -3.12 37.78 7.55
N LYS A 48 -3.71 38.41 6.52
CA LYS A 48 -4.38 37.70 5.43
C LYS A 48 -3.40 36.84 4.61
N GLU A 49 -2.21 37.36 4.32
CA GLU A 49 -1.19 36.63 3.58
C GLU A 49 -0.65 35.44 4.36
N ARG A 50 -0.41 35.61 5.66
CA ARG A 50 -0.07 34.53 6.57
C ARG A 50 -1.13 33.42 6.56
N GLN A 51 -2.41 33.78 6.60
CA GLN A 51 -3.49 32.80 6.54
C GLN A 51 -3.52 32.04 5.21
N LEU A 52 -3.30 32.72 4.08
CA LEU A 52 -3.23 32.07 2.77
C LEU A 52 -2.08 31.05 2.69
N VAL A 53 -0.90 31.38 3.22
CA VAL A 53 0.23 30.46 3.27
C VAL A 53 -0.09 29.22 4.12
N ILE A 54 -0.69 29.41 5.30
CA ILE A 54 -1.10 28.30 6.18
C ILE A 54 -2.14 27.40 5.50
N SER A 55 -3.15 28.01 4.87
CA SER A 55 -4.19 27.27 4.15
C SER A 55 -3.62 26.54 2.92
N ALA A 56 -2.71 27.15 2.16
CA ALA A 56 -2.06 26.51 1.02
C ALA A 56 -1.21 25.31 1.45
N ARG A 57 -0.38 25.45 2.49
CA ARG A 57 0.40 24.31 3.06
C ARG A 57 -0.51 23.18 3.51
N THR A 58 -1.60 23.51 4.21
CA THR A 58 -2.56 22.51 4.68
C THR A 58 -3.25 21.80 3.52
N TRP A 59 -3.62 22.54 2.46
CA TRP A 59 -4.19 21.99 1.24
C TRP A 59 -3.21 21.06 0.50
N PHE A 60 -1.94 21.46 0.39
CA PHE A 60 -0.89 20.62 -0.19
C PHE A 60 -0.71 19.32 0.60
N CYS A 61 -0.66 19.37 1.94
CA CYS A 61 -0.61 18.16 2.76
C CYS A 61 -1.82 17.24 2.55
N LEU A 62 -3.03 17.80 2.40
CA LEU A 62 -4.23 17.02 2.08
C LEU A 62 -4.14 16.38 0.69
N TYR A 63 -3.66 17.10 -0.31
CA TYR A 63 -3.39 16.56 -1.64
C TYR A 63 -2.44 15.37 -1.58
N LEU A 64 -1.35 15.49 -0.80
CA LEU A 64 -0.40 14.39 -0.59
C LEU A 64 -1.05 13.16 0.04
N PHE A 65 -1.73 13.33 1.18
CA PHE A 65 -2.32 12.21 1.90
C PHE A 65 -3.42 11.53 1.09
N GLU A 66 -4.25 12.29 0.38
CA GLU A 66 -5.28 11.75 -0.51
C GLU A 66 -4.68 10.83 -1.58
N HIS A 67 -3.61 11.28 -2.25
CA HIS A 67 -2.93 10.46 -3.25
C HIS A 67 -2.24 9.24 -2.63
N GLN A 68 -1.59 9.40 -1.48
CA GLN A 68 -0.96 8.30 -0.76
C GLN A 68 -1.98 7.22 -0.39
N MET A 69 -3.15 7.60 0.13
CA MET A 69 -4.23 6.66 0.44
C MET A 69 -4.83 6.04 -0.82
N SER A 70 -4.97 6.80 -1.91
CA SER A 70 -5.40 6.30 -3.21
C SER A 70 -4.49 5.16 -3.70
N TYR A 71 -3.18 5.39 -3.75
CA TYR A 71 -2.21 4.33 -4.11
C TYR A 71 -2.14 3.18 -3.11
N GLY A 72 -2.37 3.49 -1.83
CA GLY A 72 -2.45 2.50 -0.75
C GLY A 72 -3.59 1.51 -0.97
N THR A 73 -4.78 2.03 -1.26
CA THR A 73 -6.04 1.27 -1.26
C THR A 73 -6.55 0.90 -2.66
N GLY A 74 -5.90 1.38 -3.73
CA GLY A 74 -6.35 1.23 -5.12
C GLY A 74 -7.54 2.11 -5.51
N ARG A 75 -8.06 2.91 -4.57
CA ARG A 75 -9.22 3.79 -4.80
C ARG A 75 -8.81 5.04 -5.58
N PRO A 76 -9.65 5.59 -6.46
CA PRO A 76 -9.35 6.86 -7.13
C PRO A 76 -9.20 8.02 -6.14
N ALA A 77 -8.21 8.88 -6.35
CA ALA A 77 -8.05 10.12 -5.57
C ALA A 77 -9.20 11.11 -5.88
N ILE A 78 -9.71 11.75 -4.81
CA ILE A 78 -10.74 12.80 -4.90
C ILE A 78 -10.15 14.11 -5.45
N LEU A 79 -8.97 14.48 -4.97
CA LEU A 79 -8.25 15.68 -5.40
C LEU A 79 -7.51 15.43 -6.71
N LYS A 80 -7.39 16.45 -7.56
CA LYS A 80 -6.83 16.37 -8.91
C LYS A 80 -5.68 17.35 -9.12
N ASP A 81 -4.85 17.07 -10.12
CA ASP A 81 -3.85 18.01 -10.67
C ASP A 81 -4.54 19.23 -11.31
N ASP A 82 -4.88 20.23 -10.49
CA ASP A 82 -5.60 21.45 -10.90
C ASP A 82 -4.94 22.75 -10.37
N GLU A 83 -5.58 23.88 -10.64
CA GLU A 83 -5.09 25.21 -10.24
C GLU A 83 -4.79 25.34 -8.74
N SER A 84 -5.39 24.51 -7.90
CA SER A 84 -5.18 24.53 -6.46
C SER A 84 -3.77 24.07 -6.04
N ILE A 85 -3.03 23.40 -6.93
CA ILE A 85 -1.65 22.95 -6.69
C ILE A 85 -0.65 23.37 -7.78
N TRP A 86 -1.11 23.84 -8.95
CA TRP A 86 -0.22 24.21 -10.05
C TRP A 86 0.82 25.26 -9.68
N GLN A 87 2.05 25.06 -10.13
CA GLN A 87 3.18 25.94 -9.84
C GLN A 87 3.51 26.05 -8.32
N CYS A 88 3.11 25.08 -7.49
CA CYS A 88 3.33 25.09 -6.03
C CYS A 88 4.77 25.39 -5.61
N ARG A 89 5.78 25.04 -6.43
CA ARG A 89 7.19 25.39 -6.22
C ARG A 89 7.44 26.87 -5.99
N LEU A 90 6.62 27.76 -6.56
CA LEU A 90 6.72 29.20 -6.35
C LEU A 90 6.48 29.60 -4.88
N LEU A 91 5.86 28.75 -4.06
CA LEU A 91 5.74 28.96 -2.62
C LEU A 91 7.11 29.21 -1.97
N LEU A 92 8.17 28.58 -2.47
CA LEU A 92 9.54 28.72 -1.97
C LEU A 92 10.13 30.12 -2.16
N GLN A 93 9.55 30.94 -3.04
CA GLN A 93 9.95 32.32 -3.26
C GLN A 93 9.20 33.30 -2.34
N HIS A 94 8.21 32.82 -1.59
CA HIS A 94 7.41 33.66 -0.72
C HIS A 94 8.19 34.04 0.55
N PRO A 95 8.10 35.27 1.08
CA PRO A 95 8.82 35.69 2.29
C PRO A 95 8.51 34.89 3.57
N LEU A 96 7.38 34.18 3.58
CA LEU A 96 6.97 33.29 4.69
C LEU A 96 7.35 31.82 4.46
N ALA A 97 8.07 31.50 3.38
CA ALA A 97 8.56 30.14 3.12
C ALA A 97 9.49 29.67 4.25
N ILE A 98 9.43 28.38 4.55
CA ILE A 98 10.29 27.71 5.53
C ILE A 98 11.03 26.55 4.86
N GLU A 99 12.04 25.99 5.54
CA GLU A 99 12.87 24.91 4.97
C GLU A 99 12.05 23.68 4.56
N ASP A 100 11.09 23.26 5.40
CA ASP A 100 10.24 22.10 5.14
C ASP A 100 9.32 22.26 3.93
N ASP A 101 9.08 23.49 3.47
CA ASP A 101 8.27 23.72 2.26
C ASP A 101 8.93 23.06 1.04
N MET A 102 10.26 22.93 0.99
CA MET A 102 10.96 22.26 -0.10
C MET A 102 10.49 20.81 -0.25
N ARG A 103 10.40 20.08 0.87
CA ARG A 103 9.93 18.69 0.88
C ARG A 103 8.45 18.61 0.55
N LEU A 104 7.64 19.54 1.06
CA LEU A 104 6.21 19.58 0.76
C LEU A 104 5.98 19.75 -0.75
N VAL A 105 6.54 20.80 -1.35
CA VAL A 105 6.29 21.09 -2.78
C VAL A 105 6.94 20.06 -3.70
N SER A 106 8.12 19.53 -3.37
CA SER A 106 8.74 18.48 -4.18
C SER A 106 7.86 17.23 -4.21
N THR A 107 7.26 16.86 -3.08
CA THR A 107 6.37 15.71 -2.98
C THR A 107 5.06 15.96 -3.71
N VAL A 108 4.52 17.19 -3.69
CA VAL A 108 3.30 17.55 -4.45
C VAL A 108 3.52 17.38 -5.95
N GLU A 109 4.64 17.90 -6.45
CA GLU A 109 5.00 17.74 -7.86
C GLU A 109 5.16 16.26 -8.24
N LEU A 110 5.79 15.45 -7.38
CA LEU A 110 5.90 14.02 -7.64
C LEU A 110 4.52 13.35 -7.69
N MET A 111 3.61 13.67 -6.76
CA MET A 111 2.26 13.11 -6.77
C MET A 111 1.51 13.49 -8.04
N ALA A 112 1.64 14.72 -8.55
CA ALA A 112 1.03 15.13 -9.81
C ALA A 112 1.58 14.33 -11.02
N ILE A 113 2.90 14.07 -11.07
CA ILE A 113 3.50 13.19 -12.10
C ILE A 113 2.91 11.79 -11.97
N ARG A 114 2.89 11.21 -10.76
CA ARG A 114 2.35 9.87 -10.53
C ARG A 114 0.85 9.78 -10.88
N GLU A 115 0.06 10.81 -10.61
CA GLU A 115 -1.37 10.86 -10.94
C GLU A 115 -1.55 10.74 -12.46
N ARG A 116 -0.79 11.53 -13.22
CA ARG A 116 -0.81 11.53 -14.68
C ARG A 116 -0.42 10.17 -15.27
N VAL A 117 0.68 9.58 -14.76
CA VAL A 117 1.13 8.25 -15.19
C VAL A 117 0.06 7.21 -14.89
N ASN A 118 -0.51 7.22 -13.69
CA ASN A 118 -1.57 6.29 -13.31
C ASN A 118 -2.82 6.45 -14.18
N ASN A 119 -3.24 7.68 -14.50
CA ASN A 119 -4.38 7.94 -15.37
C ASN A 119 -4.15 7.43 -16.81
N ASN A 120 -2.91 7.50 -17.32
CA ASN A 120 -2.55 6.95 -18.62
C ASN A 120 -2.51 5.41 -18.62
N LEU A 121 -2.13 4.80 -17.49
CA LEU A 121 -2.07 3.34 -17.36
C LEU A 121 -3.42 2.69 -17.04
N ALA A 122 -4.31 3.39 -16.33
CA ALA A 122 -5.58 2.84 -15.84
C ALA A 122 -6.44 2.18 -16.93
N PRO A 123 -6.59 2.74 -18.16
CA PRO A 123 -7.32 2.08 -19.24
C PRO A 123 -6.72 0.75 -19.70
N THR A 124 -5.45 0.49 -19.40
CA THR A 124 -4.74 -0.74 -19.81
C THR A 124 -4.89 -1.89 -18.83
N PHE A 125 -5.39 -1.64 -17.61
CA PHE A 125 -5.36 -2.64 -16.53
C PHE A 125 -6.21 -3.89 -16.79
N ASP A 126 -7.26 -3.78 -17.60
CA ASP A 126 -8.12 -4.91 -18.00
C ASP A 126 -7.61 -5.66 -19.24
N HIS A 127 -6.46 -5.23 -19.79
CA HIS A 127 -5.86 -5.80 -20.98
C HIS A 127 -4.45 -6.35 -20.70
N PRO A 128 -4.00 -7.34 -21.50
CA PRO A 128 -2.61 -7.78 -21.48
C PRO A 128 -1.65 -6.60 -21.68
N VAL A 129 -0.48 -6.69 -21.05
CA VAL A 129 0.57 -5.66 -21.16
C VAL A 129 1.05 -5.60 -22.60
N ASP A 130 1.08 -4.40 -23.16
CA ASP A 130 1.41 -4.13 -24.56
C ASP A 130 2.45 -3.00 -24.71
N GLU A 131 2.80 -2.68 -25.95
CA GLU A 131 3.80 -1.64 -26.26
C GLU A 131 3.35 -0.24 -25.79
N HIS A 132 2.04 0.04 -25.79
CA HIS A 132 1.53 1.30 -25.24
C HIS A 132 1.85 1.41 -23.74
N THR A 133 1.61 0.35 -22.97
CA THR A 133 1.96 0.27 -21.55
C THR A 133 3.45 0.55 -21.33
N PHE A 134 4.33 -0.06 -22.12
CA PHE A 134 5.78 0.15 -22.00
C PHE A 134 6.23 1.56 -22.37
N ASN A 135 5.59 2.19 -23.37
CA ASN A 135 5.89 3.57 -23.74
C ASN A 135 5.53 4.55 -22.62
N VAL A 136 4.35 4.40 -22.00
CA VAL A 136 3.94 5.21 -20.85
C VAL A 136 4.93 5.07 -19.69
N LEU A 137 5.39 3.85 -19.39
CA LEU A 137 6.38 3.62 -18.33
C LEU A 137 7.76 4.21 -18.65
N ARG A 138 8.19 4.19 -19.91
CA ARG A 138 9.45 4.80 -20.34
C ARG A 138 9.42 6.31 -20.20
N GLU A 139 8.30 6.94 -20.58
CA GLU A 139 8.07 8.37 -20.37
C GLU A 139 8.05 8.72 -18.88
N ALA A 140 7.36 7.93 -18.07
CA ALA A 140 7.31 8.08 -16.62
C ALA A 140 8.70 8.01 -15.97
N ASP A 141 9.55 7.04 -16.35
CA ASP A 141 10.93 6.92 -15.85
C ASP A 141 11.75 8.19 -16.15
N MET A 142 11.62 8.76 -17.36
CA MET A 142 12.28 10.03 -17.69
C MET A 142 11.78 11.19 -16.81
N GLU A 143 10.47 11.30 -16.59
CA GLU A 143 9.88 12.33 -15.73
C GLU A 143 10.33 12.19 -14.27
N PHE A 144 10.32 10.97 -13.71
CA PHE A 144 10.76 10.71 -12.35
C PHE A 144 12.24 11.02 -12.14
N ARG A 145 13.11 10.64 -13.10
CA ARG A 145 14.54 10.98 -13.05
C ARG A 145 14.78 12.47 -13.14
N ASN A 146 14.07 13.16 -14.02
CA ASN A 146 14.19 14.61 -14.15
C ASN A 146 13.74 15.33 -12.86
N TRP A 147 12.62 14.89 -12.27
CA TRP A 147 12.17 15.36 -10.96
C TRP A 147 13.23 15.12 -9.89
N TYR A 148 13.77 13.90 -9.80
CA TYR A 148 14.77 13.52 -8.80
C TYR A 148 16.03 14.37 -8.95
N ASN A 149 16.62 14.45 -10.15
CA ASN A 149 17.85 15.22 -10.39
C ASN A 149 17.69 16.70 -10.04
N THR A 150 16.54 17.30 -10.41
CA THR A 150 16.23 18.70 -10.12
C THR A 150 16.19 18.96 -8.61
N TRP A 151 15.46 18.11 -7.88
CA TRP A 151 15.31 18.28 -6.44
C TRP A 151 16.56 17.86 -5.68
N ASP A 152 17.26 16.82 -6.11
CA ASP A 152 18.50 16.36 -5.49
C ASP A 152 19.57 17.45 -5.53
N GLN A 153 19.72 18.13 -6.68
CA GLN A 153 20.58 19.31 -6.81
C GLN A 153 20.16 20.46 -5.87
N ALA A 154 18.86 20.68 -5.67
CA ALA A 154 18.38 21.73 -4.77
C ALA A 154 18.61 21.37 -3.29
N PHE A 155 18.36 20.11 -2.90
CA PHE A 155 18.58 19.63 -1.55
C PHE A 155 20.08 19.51 -1.22
N SER A 156 20.94 19.20 -2.19
CA SER A 156 22.40 19.07 -1.99
C SER A 156 23.08 20.38 -1.62
N GLN A 157 22.45 21.52 -1.90
CA GLN A 157 22.94 22.84 -1.44
C GLN A 157 22.80 23.04 0.07
N LYS A 158 21.93 22.26 0.73
CA LYS A 158 21.58 22.41 2.14
C LYS A 158 21.90 21.18 2.99
N TYR A 159 21.87 19.99 2.39
CA TYR A 159 21.97 18.73 3.11
C TYR A 159 22.95 17.77 2.42
N GLU A 160 23.79 17.13 3.22
CA GLU A 160 24.66 16.03 2.80
C GLU A 160 23.85 14.81 2.30
N ASP A 161 24.48 13.94 1.52
CA ASP A 161 23.81 12.80 0.89
C ASP A 161 23.17 11.84 1.91
N ALA A 162 23.79 11.66 3.08
CA ALA A 162 23.30 10.79 4.15
C ALA A 162 22.15 11.41 4.98
N ALA A 163 21.85 12.70 4.79
CA ALA A 163 20.80 13.37 5.53
C ALA A 163 19.41 12.84 5.19
N PHE A 164 18.51 12.89 6.19
CA PHE A 164 17.13 12.40 6.05
C PHE A 164 16.41 12.95 4.82
N TYR A 165 16.53 14.24 4.51
CA TYR A 165 15.84 14.86 3.38
C TYR A 165 16.29 14.29 2.02
N ARG A 166 17.61 14.05 1.83
CA ARG A 166 18.16 13.46 0.60
C ARG A 166 17.74 11.99 0.46
N GLN A 167 17.85 11.23 1.54
CA GLN A 167 17.42 9.83 1.58
C GLN A 167 15.91 9.68 1.34
N SER A 168 15.09 10.56 1.93
CA SER A 168 13.64 10.60 1.72
C SER A 168 13.27 10.99 0.28
N LEU A 169 14.02 11.89 -0.36
CA LEU A 169 13.81 12.23 -1.77
C LEU A 169 14.12 11.01 -2.67
N GLN A 170 15.24 10.33 -2.41
CA GLN A 170 15.64 9.14 -3.15
C GLN A 170 14.61 8.01 -3.01
N ILE A 171 14.14 7.72 -1.79
CA ILE A 171 13.10 6.70 -1.58
C ILE A 171 11.81 7.04 -2.32
N GLN A 172 11.40 8.30 -2.36
CA GLN A 172 10.20 8.72 -3.08
C GLN A 172 10.32 8.47 -4.59
N HIS A 173 11.47 8.79 -5.19
CA HIS A 173 11.77 8.45 -6.58
C HIS A 173 11.68 6.94 -6.82
N LEU A 174 12.38 6.14 -6.01
CA LEU A 174 12.42 4.69 -6.17
C LEU A 174 11.04 4.05 -6.02
N HIS A 175 10.22 4.50 -5.06
CA HIS A 175 8.85 4.02 -4.90
C HIS A 175 7.93 4.43 -6.04
N ALA A 176 8.09 5.65 -6.59
CA ALA A 176 7.31 6.09 -7.73
C ALA A 176 7.57 5.19 -8.95
N GLU A 177 8.83 4.91 -9.25
CA GLU A 177 9.22 4.00 -10.34
C GLU A 177 8.71 2.57 -10.07
N LEU A 178 8.97 2.03 -8.86
CA LEU A 178 8.59 0.67 -8.50
C LEU A 178 7.07 0.44 -8.58
N TYR A 179 6.27 1.36 -8.05
CA TYR A 179 4.80 1.24 -8.06
C TYR A 179 4.28 1.11 -9.49
N HIS A 180 4.78 1.94 -10.41
CA HIS A 180 4.32 1.90 -11.80
C HIS A 180 4.87 0.69 -12.55
N ASN A 181 6.12 0.30 -12.33
CA ASN A 181 6.67 -0.93 -12.90
C ASN A 181 5.84 -2.16 -12.50
N ALA A 182 5.39 -2.24 -11.24
CA ALA A 182 4.56 -3.34 -10.76
C ALA A 182 3.23 -3.47 -11.54
N THR A 183 2.68 -2.36 -12.05
CA THR A 183 1.44 -2.41 -12.86
C THR A 183 1.64 -3.16 -14.18
N ALA A 184 2.83 -3.11 -14.77
CA ALA A 184 3.19 -3.86 -15.98
C ALA A 184 3.74 -5.27 -15.69
N LEU A 185 3.80 -5.71 -14.44
CA LEU A 185 4.17 -7.09 -14.07
C LEU A 185 2.93 -7.97 -13.78
N ARG A 186 1.74 -7.49 -14.14
CA ARG A 186 0.49 -8.27 -14.11
C ARG A 186 0.53 -9.43 -15.11
N GLY A 187 -0.09 -10.56 -14.74
CA GLY A 187 -0.14 -11.77 -15.56
C GLY A 187 1.10 -12.66 -15.49
N ILE A 188 2.01 -12.41 -14.54
CA ILE A 188 3.19 -13.26 -14.27
C ILE A 188 2.98 -13.96 -12.94
N ASP A 189 2.47 -15.19 -12.98
CA ASP A 189 2.11 -15.96 -11.78
C ASP A 189 2.84 -17.31 -11.69
N SER A 190 3.46 -17.76 -12.79
CA SER A 190 4.17 -19.04 -12.84
C SER A 190 5.50 -18.96 -13.59
N PRO A 191 6.41 -19.93 -13.37
CA PRO A 191 7.62 -20.05 -14.17
C PRO A 191 7.37 -20.25 -15.67
N GLU A 192 6.20 -20.78 -16.05
CA GLU A 192 5.79 -20.95 -17.45
C GLU A 192 5.47 -19.61 -18.10
N ASP A 193 4.83 -18.70 -17.36
CA ASP A 193 4.55 -17.33 -17.82
C ASP A 193 5.86 -16.56 -18.06
N MET A 194 6.90 -16.84 -17.25
CA MET A 194 8.22 -16.25 -17.46
C MET A 194 8.86 -16.65 -18.78
N GLN A 195 8.61 -17.86 -19.27
CA GLN A 195 9.15 -18.30 -20.56
C GLN A 195 8.49 -17.57 -21.74
N LYS A 196 7.25 -17.13 -21.56
CA LYS A 196 6.47 -16.40 -22.57
C LYS A 196 6.56 -14.87 -22.40
N MET A 197 7.30 -14.42 -21.39
CA MET A 197 7.40 -13.01 -21.01
C MET A 197 8.15 -12.21 -22.10
N PRO A 198 7.58 -11.08 -22.59
CA PRO A 198 8.29 -10.15 -23.44
C PRO A 198 9.56 -9.61 -22.76
N GLN A 199 10.62 -9.37 -23.54
CA GLN A 199 11.90 -8.89 -22.99
C GLN A 199 11.74 -7.57 -22.22
N ALA A 200 10.91 -6.64 -22.71
CA ALA A 200 10.64 -5.38 -22.02
C ALA A 200 10.04 -5.60 -20.61
N GLN A 201 9.14 -6.56 -20.45
CA GLN A 201 8.55 -6.91 -19.16
C GLN A 201 9.58 -7.56 -18.22
N ARG A 202 10.49 -8.38 -18.78
CA ARG A 202 11.61 -8.98 -18.04
C ARG A 202 12.58 -7.91 -17.54
N ASP A 203 12.90 -6.92 -18.35
CA ASP A 203 13.78 -5.81 -17.98
C ASP A 203 13.16 -4.99 -16.82
N LEU A 204 11.84 -4.76 -16.86
CA LEU A 204 11.11 -4.13 -15.75
C LEU A 204 11.15 -4.96 -14.46
N ALA A 205 11.08 -6.29 -14.57
CA ALA A 205 11.18 -7.17 -13.41
C ALA A 205 12.57 -7.10 -12.75
N ILE A 206 13.64 -7.15 -13.57
CA ILE A 206 15.02 -7.01 -13.11
C ILE A 206 15.24 -5.63 -12.48
N ARG A 207 14.74 -4.57 -13.13
CA ARG A 207 14.79 -3.21 -12.58
C ARG A 207 14.06 -3.12 -11.24
N SER A 208 12.88 -3.72 -11.12
CA SER A 208 12.10 -3.75 -9.87
C SER A 208 12.84 -4.46 -8.73
N ILE A 209 13.59 -5.53 -9.00
CA ILE A 209 14.47 -6.17 -8.01
C ILE A 209 15.51 -5.17 -7.48
N GLN A 210 16.15 -4.42 -8.37
CA GLN A 210 17.16 -3.42 -7.99
C GLN A 210 16.55 -2.28 -7.18
N LEU A 211 15.39 -1.77 -7.58
CA LEU A 211 14.66 -0.73 -6.87
C LEU A 211 14.28 -1.16 -5.45
N CYS A 212 13.67 -2.33 -5.32
CA CYS A 212 13.30 -2.88 -4.01
C CYS A 212 14.53 -3.03 -3.09
N ARG A 213 15.65 -3.54 -3.61
CA ARG A 213 16.88 -3.67 -2.81
C ARG A 213 17.39 -2.33 -2.31
N GLN A 214 17.43 -1.31 -3.18
CA GLN A 214 17.84 0.05 -2.80
C GLN A 214 16.90 0.66 -1.76
N ILE A 215 15.58 0.50 -1.94
CA ILE A 215 14.58 0.97 -0.97
C ILE A 215 14.81 0.32 0.40
N LEU A 216 14.96 -0.99 0.45
CA LEU A 216 15.19 -1.71 1.71
C LEU A 216 16.52 -1.33 2.34
N ASP A 217 17.58 -1.24 1.55
CA ASP A 217 18.91 -0.83 1.99
C ASP A 217 18.86 0.53 2.67
N ILE A 218 18.31 1.56 2.01
CA ILE A 218 18.15 2.89 2.61
C ILE A 218 17.31 2.79 3.89
N THR A 219 16.21 2.04 3.86
CA THR A 219 15.28 1.96 5.00
C THR A 219 15.91 1.35 6.25
N VAL A 220 16.76 0.32 6.10
CA VAL A 220 17.32 -0.43 7.25
C VAL A 220 18.78 -0.08 7.57
N ASN A 221 19.52 0.49 6.63
CA ASN A 221 20.95 0.83 6.80
C ASN A 221 21.20 2.33 6.98
N SER A 222 20.37 3.23 6.44
CA SER A 222 20.54 4.68 6.69
C SER A 222 20.09 5.02 8.11
N PRO A 223 20.98 5.49 9.01
CA PRO A 223 20.59 5.84 10.37
C PRO A 223 19.53 6.95 10.39
N ALA A 224 19.73 7.98 9.56
CA ALA A 224 18.82 9.13 9.49
C ALA A 224 17.41 8.72 9.01
N TYR A 225 17.32 7.86 8.00
CA TYR A 225 16.02 7.39 7.51
C TYR A 225 15.36 6.41 8.48
N ARG A 226 16.14 5.48 9.05
CA ARG A 226 15.67 4.52 10.06
C ARG A 226 15.05 5.21 11.28
N GLU A 227 15.70 6.24 11.82
CA GLU A 227 15.15 7.03 12.93
C GLU A 227 13.85 7.74 12.54
N GLY A 228 13.76 8.24 11.30
CA GLY A 228 12.54 8.84 10.76
C GLY A 228 11.32 7.90 10.72
N MET A 229 11.54 6.59 10.62
CA MET A 229 10.46 5.59 10.56
C MET A 229 9.58 5.56 11.82
N LYS A 230 10.08 6.05 12.96
CA LYS A 230 9.32 6.17 14.21
C LYS A 230 8.15 7.15 14.10
N TYR A 231 8.30 8.18 13.28
CA TYR A 231 7.34 9.27 13.12
C TYR A 231 6.61 9.23 11.78
N ALA A 232 6.92 8.24 10.96
CA ALA A 232 6.43 8.17 9.61
C ALA A 232 4.91 7.93 9.57
N VAL A 233 4.27 8.50 8.55
CA VAL A 233 2.88 8.24 8.21
C VAL A 233 2.69 6.80 7.77
N HIS A 234 1.47 6.26 7.90
CA HIS A 234 1.08 4.90 7.54
C HIS A 234 1.59 4.51 6.14
N TYR A 235 1.45 5.40 5.16
CA TYR A 235 1.89 5.14 3.78
C TYR A 235 3.38 4.78 3.66
N THR A 236 4.24 5.31 4.53
CA THR A 236 5.68 5.05 4.51
C THR A 236 5.98 3.62 4.94
N HIS A 237 5.30 3.13 5.98
CA HIS A 237 5.42 1.74 6.41
C HIS A 237 4.82 0.79 5.38
N ALA A 238 3.68 1.14 4.79
CA ALA A 238 3.03 0.37 3.74
C ALA A 238 3.92 0.19 2.51
N THR A 239 4.53 1.26 2.01
CA THR A 239 5.40 1.23 0.82
C THR A 239 6.69 0.45 1.04
N ALA A 240 7.31 0.57 2.22
CA ALA A 240 8.46 -0.26 2.59
C ALA A 240 8.10 -1.75 2.63
N THR A 241 6.93 -2.07 3.21
CA THR A 241 6.40 -3.44 3.31
C THR A 241 6.08 -4.01 1.94
N PHE A 242 5.39 -3.25 1.10
CA PHE A 242 5.15 -3.58 -0.30
C PHE A 242 6.45 -3.93 -1.02
N SER A 243 7.48 -3.10 -0.87
CA SER A 243 8.77 -3.32 -1.55
C SER A 243 9.44 -4.62 -1.11
N ALA A 244 9.40 -4.94 0.19
CA ALA A 244 9.89 -6.21 0.72
C ALA A 244 9.06 -7.42 0.24
N SER A 245 7.73 -7.32 0.34
CA SER A 245 6.80 -8.35 -0.12
C SER A 245 6.98 -8.66 -1.61
N PHE A 246 7.13 -7.62 -2.42
CA PHE A 246 7.34 -7.71 -3.86
C PHE A 246 8.70 -8.32 -4.18
N LEU A 247 9.76 -7.92 -3.48
CA LEU A 247 11.10 -8.48 -3.64
C LEU A 247 11.18 -9.98 -3.31
N LEU A 248 10.48 -10.43 -2.26
CA LEU A 248 10.36 -11.86 -1.93
C LEU A 248 9.65 -12.67 -3.01
N ARG A 249 8.79 -12.06 -3.83
CA ARG A 249 8.10 -12.72 -4.94
C ARG A 249 8.97 -12.71 -6.19
N LEU A 250 9.53 -11.56 -6.54
CA LEU A 250 10.45 -11.43 -7.67
C LEU A 250 11.68 -12.31 -7.54
N SER A 251 12.26 -12.44 -6.33
CA SER A 251 13.41 -13.32 -6.11
C SER A 251 13.14 -14.81 -6.32
N ARG A 252 11.87 -15.24 -6.21
CA ARG A 252 11.47 -16.62 -6.54
C ARG A 252 11.33 -16.83 -8.04
N LEU A 253 10.81 -15.83 -8.74
CA LEU A 253 10.65 -15.86 -10.19
C LEU A 253 12.01 -15.70 -10.90
N PHE A 254 12.89 -14.85 -10.36
CA PHE A 254 14.19 -14.53 -10.94
C PHE A 254 15.34 -14.86 -9.97
N PRO A 255 15.52 -16.14 -9.59
CA PRO A 255 16.54 -16.53 -8.63
C PRO A 255 17.96 -16.24 -9.13
N ASP A 256 18.19 -16.31 -10.43
CA ASP A 256 19.51 -16.04 -11.04
C ASP A 256 19.88 -14.55 -11.07
N GLN A 257 18.93 -13.66 -10.75
CA GLN A 257 19.12 -12.20 -10.79
C GLN A 257 19.38 -11.61 -9.41
N CYS A 258 19.37 -12.41 -8.34
CA CYS A 258 19.51 -11.89 -6.99
C CYS A 258 20.08 -12.90 -5.98
N ASP A 259 20.67 -12.38 -4.90
CA ASP A 259 21.05 -13.21 -3.76
C ASP A 259 19.85 -13.38 -2.81
N ILE A 260 19.31 -14.59 -2.79
CA ILE A 260 18.15 -14.95 -1.97
C ILE A 260 18.45 -14.83 -0.46
N GLN A 261 19.68 -15.10 -0.01
CA GLN A 261 20.03 -14.94 1.41
C GLN A 261 20.09 -13.48 1.79
N ASP A 262 20.73 -12.64 0.97
CA ASP A 262 20.79 -11.19 1.18
C ASP A 262 19.37 -10.58 1.26
N ILE A 263 18.51 -10.90 0.29
CA ILE A 263 17.11 -10.45 0.27
C ILE A 263 16.40 -10.85 1.56
N ARG A 264 16.56 -12.11 1.98
CA ARG A 264 15.93 -12.58 3.21
C ARG A 264 16.41 -11.78 4.43
N THR A 265 17.72 -11.53 4.54
CA THR A 265 18.29 -10.74 5.63
C THR A 265 17.77 -9.31 5.62
N LEU A 266 17.67 -8.66 4.46
CA LEU A 266 17.08 -7.31 4.34
C LEU A 266 15.63 -7.28 4.83
N VAL A 267 14.81 -8.27 4.43
CA VAL A 267 13.40 -8.33 4.85
C VAL A 267 13.25 -8.69 6.33
N GLU A 268 14.11 -9.56 6.89
CA GLU A 268 14.16 -9.86 8.32
C GLU A 268 14.51 -8.59 9.14
N ARG A 269 15.46 -7.77 8.66
CA ARG A 269 15.83 -6.49 9.28
C ARG A 269 14.72 -5.44 9.19
N LEU A 270 14.01 -5.36 8.06
CA LEU A 270 12.86 -4.45 7.93
C LEU A 270 11.74 -4.88 8.89
N ALA A 271 11.43 -6.17 8.98
CA ALA A 271 10.42 -6.68 9.89
C ALA A 271 10.75 -6.37 11.36
N ALA A 272 12.02 -6.49 11.74
CA ALA A 272 12.49 -6.09 13.07
C ALA A 272 12.30 -4.58 13.32
N LEU A 273 12.75 -3.73 12.38
CA LEU A 273 12.55 -2.27 12.46
C LEU A 273 11.07 -1.91 12.61
N LEU A 274 10.19 -2.47 11.79
CA LEU A 274 8.75 -2.19 11.82
C LEU A 274 8.08 -2.65 13.13
N SER A 275 8.66 -3.64 13.82
CA SER A 275 8.18 -4.08 15.14
C SER A 275 8.55 -3.12 16.28
N GLU A 276 9.60 -2.31 16.09
CA GLU A 276 10.09 -1.31 17.06
C GLU A 276 9.38 0.04 16.94
N VAL A 277 8.67 0.28 15.83
CA VAL A 277 7.92 1.51 15.54
C VAL A 277 6.41 1.22 15.49
N PRO A 278 5.53 2.23 15.28
CA PRO A 278 4.09 2.01 15.07
C PRO A 278 3.74 1.30 13.74
N GLY A 279 4.40 0.18 13.44
CA GLY A 279 4.28 -0.59 12.21
C GLY A 279 4.03 -2.09 12.43
N GLN A 280 3.42 -2.47 13.55
CA GLN A 280 3.26 -3.89 13.96
C GLN A 280 2.52 -4.73 12.92
N ARG A 281 1.45 -4.18 12.30
CA ARG A 281 0.71 -4.84 11.20
C ARG A 281 1.63 -5.25 10.05
N TYR A 282 2.56 -4.38 9.72
CA TYR A 282 3.50 -4.56 8.63
C TYR A 282 4.62 -5.53 8.98
N ALA A 283 5.17 -5.41 10.19
CA ALA A 283 6.13 -6.37 10.72
C ALA A 283 5.55 -7.79 10.68
N LEU A 284 4.30 -7.95 11.13
CA LEU A 284 3.58 -9.21 11.13
C LEU A 284 3.34 -9.75 9.71
N THR A 285 2.99 -8.89 8.76
CA THR A 285 2.89 -9.24 7.33
C THR A 285 4.19 -9.86 6.83
N LEU A 286 5.33 -9.20 7.06
CA LEU A 286 6.64 -9.68 6.60
C LEU A 286 7.06 -10.96 7.31
N GLN A 287 6.81 -11.09 8.61
CA GLN A 287 7.12 -12.31 9.37
C GLN A 287 6.36 -13.53 8.82
N LEU A 288 5.09 -13.38 8.48
CA LEU A 288 4.28 -14.44 7.86
C LEU A 288 4.83 -14.83 6.48
N MET A 289 5.16 -13.83 5.65
CA MET A 289 5.76 -14.07 4.33
C MET A 289 7.13 -14.77 4.43
N LEU A 290 7.97 -14.38 5.39
CA LEU A 290 9.27 -15.00 5.65
C LEU A 290 9.14 -16.45 6.11
N LYS A 291 8.18 -16.78 6.97
CA LYS A 291 7.90 -18.19 7.37
C LYS A 291 7.59 -19.05 6.15
N ARG A 292 6.73 -18.57 5.26
CA ARG A 292 6.42 -19.23 3.99
C ARG A 292 7.66 -19.37 3.10
N PHE A 293 8.44 -18.30 2.97
CA PHE A 293 9.66 -18.26 2.17
C PHE A 293 10.65 -19.37 2.55
N LYS A 294 10.77 -19.69 3.84
CA LYS A 294 11.64 -20.77 4.35
C LYS A 294 11.12 -22.17 4.02
N LYS A 295 9.82 -22.44 4.19
CA LYS A 295 9.23 -23.79 4.06
C LYS A 295 9.39 -24.38 2.64
N ARG A 296 9.29 -23.56 1.59
CA ARG A 296 9.36 -24.04 0.20
C ARG A 296 10.76 -24.49 -0.23
N LYS A 297 11.83 -23.94 0.37
CA LYS A 297 13.21 -24.40 0.13
C LYS A 297 13.45 -25.83 0.64
N ALA A 298 12.70 -26.25 1.67
CA ALA A 298 12.78 -27.62 2.20
C ALA A 298 11.96 -28.65 1.40
N GLY A 299 10.98 -28.20 0.59
CA GLY A 299 10.06 -29.06 -0.17
C GLY A 299 10.27 -29.09 -1.68
N SER A 300 11.18 -28.28 -2.24
CA SER A 300 11.45 -28.25 -3.69
C SER A 300 12.48 -29.31 -4.12
N VAL A 301 12.21 -30.56 -3.73
CA VAL A 301 12.61 -31.75 -4.49
C VAL A 301 11.31 -32.50 -4.78
N SER A 302 10.39 -31.85 -5.51
CA SER A 302 9.12 -32.48 -5.84
C SER A 302 9.34 -33.47 -6.97
N ARG A 303 9.58 -34.72 -6.57
CA ARG A 303 9.41 -35.92 -7.40
C ARG A 303 8.02 -35.87 -8.05
N SER A 304 7.98 -36.00 -9.37
CA SER A 304 6.75 -36.21 -10.12
C SER A 304 6.00 -37.43 -9.54
N PRO A 305 4.70 -37.33 -9.19
CA PRO A 305 3.93 -38.51 -8.82
C PRO A 305 3.71 -39.33 -10.10
N LYS A 306 4.35 -40.50 -10.21
CA LYS A 306 3.90 -41.53 -11.14
C LYS A 306 2.53 -41.99 -10.66
N VAL A 307 1.49 -41.66 -11.42
CA VAL A 307 0.15 -42.21 -11.24
C VAL A 307 0.25 -43.72 -11.35
N ALA A 308 0.07 -44.41 -10.22
CA ALA A 308 -0.14 -45.85 -10.19
C ALA A 308 -1.54 -46.11 -10.78
N ARG A 309 -1.55 -46.88 -11.85
CA ARG A 309 -2.74 -47.32 -12.57
C ARG A 309 -3.30 -48.54 -11.83
N GLU A 310 -4.43 -48.40 -11.15
CA GLU A 310 -5.21 -49.54 -10.67
C GLU A 310 -6.45 -49.79 -11.53
N PRO A 311 -6.92 -51.05 -11.62
CA PRO A 311 -7.70 -51.54 -12.74
C PRO A 311 -9.21 -51.50 -12.53
N HIS A 312 -9.91 -51.46 -13.66
CA HIS A 312 -11.36 -51.58 -13.83
C HIS A 312 -12.06 -52.56 -12.89
N ARG A 313 -13.22 -52.13 -12.37
CA ARG A 313 -14.35 -53.00 -12.06
C ARG A 313 -15.62 -52.47 -12.72
N GLN A 314 -16.17 -53.30 -13.61
CA GLN A 314 -17.49 -53.16 -14.23
C GLN A 314 -18.61 -53.66 -13.31
N LEU A 315 -19.85 -53.36 -13.73
CA LEU A 315 -21.19 -53.85 -13.31
C LEU A 315 -21.97 -52.77 -12.54
N GLY A 316 -23.20 -52.36 -12.90
CA GLY A 316 -24.14 -52.76 -13.94
C GLY A 316 -25.44 -51.95 -13.75
N TYR A 317 -26.14 -51.61 -14.83
CA TYR A 317 -27.46 -50.95 -14.80
C TYR A 317 -28.57 -51.94 -14.42
N PRO A 318 -29.70 -51.43 -13.91
CA PRO A 318 -30.88 -51.43 -14.79
C PRO A 318 -31.72 -50.15 -14.78
N ASP A 319 -32.39 -50.00 -15.92
CA ASP A 319 -33.45 -49.07 -16.38
C ASP A 319 -34.71 -49.12 -15.46
N VAL A 320 -35.59 -48.12 -15.31
CA VAL A 320 -36.71 -47.79 -16.24
C VAL A 320 -37.48 -46.52 -15.75
N GLN A 321 -37.62 -45.54 -16.66
CA GLN A 321 -38.77 -44.70 -17.10
C GLN A 321 -39.73 -43.87 -16.18
N SER A 322 -39.95 -42.64 -16.68
CA SER A 322 -41.22 -41.87 -16.86
C SER A 322 -41.73 -40.88 -15.79
N GLY A 323 -41.77 -39.60 -16.17
CA GLY A 323 -42.69 -38.58 -15.61
C GLY A 323 -42.19 -37.13 -15.73
N ASN A 324 -42.79 -36.33 -16.63
CA ASN A 324 -42.53 -34.89 -16.85
C ASN A 324 -43.79 -34.10 -16.40
N PRO A 325 -43.85 -32.75 -16.49
CA PRO A 325 -43.06 -31.66 -15.89
C PRO A 325 -43.94 -30.67 -15.07
N GLN A 326 -43.38 -29.78 -14.22
CA GLN A 326 -43.98 -28.45 -13.99
C GLN A 326 -43.10 -27.44 -13.21
N HIS A 327 -43.19 -26.19 -13.69
CA HIS A 327 -42.92 -24.89 -13.06
C HIS A 327 -41.49 -24.39 -12.79
N GLN A 328 -41.00 -23.57 -13.73
CA GLN A 328 -40.02 -22.50 -13.51
C GLN A 328 -40.71 -21.25 -12.94
N SER A 329 -40.17 -20.70 -11.85
CA SER A 329 -40.32 -19.30 -11.48
C SER A 329 -38.97 -18.75 -11.04
N HIS A 330 -38.48 -17.78 -11.81
CA HIS A 330 -37.33 -16.95 -11.47
C HIS A 330 -37.74 -15.91 -10.40
N GLN A 331 -36.98 -15.82 -9.31
CA GLN A 331 -36.83 -14.55 -8.57
C GLN A 331 -35.41 -14.40 -7.98
N PRO A 332 -34.89 -13.15 -7.92
CA PRO A 332 -33.53 -12.84 -7.51
C PRO A 332 -33.42 -12.69 -5.98
N ILE A 333 -32.41 -13.29 -5.37
CA ILE A 333 -32.16 -13.18 -3.93
C ILE A 333 -31.16 -12.03 -3.69
N SER A 334 -31.67 -10.93 -3.16
CA SER A 334 -30.89 -9.97 -2.35
C SER A 334 -31.17 -10.30 -0.88
N PRO A 335 -30.16 -10.39 0.01
CA PRO A 335 -30.40 -10.49 1.44
C PRO A 335 -30.41 -9.09 2.09
N THR A 336 -31.60 -8.67 2.49
CA THR A 336 -31.85 -7.58 3.44
C THR A 336 -31.49 -8.06 4.85
N TYR A 337 -30.80 -7.22 5.62
CA TYR A 337 -30.49 -7.45 7.04
C TYR A 337 -31.74 -7.27 7.91
N ASP A 338 -32.14 -8.29 8.66
CA ASP A 338 -33.05 -8.16 9.80
C ASP A 338 -32.40 -8.78 11.05
N THR A 339 -32.21 -7.93 12.06
CA THR A 339 -31.69 -8.27 13.39
C THR A 339 -32.86 -8.26 14.39
N PRO A 340 -33.15 -9.34 15.12
CA PRO A 340 -34.12 -9.28 16.20
C PRO A 340 -33.43 -8.95 17.53
N TYR A 341 -33.74 -7.77 18.07
CA TYR A 341 -33.53 -7.42 19.48
C TYR A 341 -34.62 -8.08 20.32
N SER A 342 -34.22 -8.96 21.27
CA SER A 342 -35.11 -9.45 22.32
C SER A 342 -34.87 -8.68 23.61
N ALA A 343 -35.94 -8.04 24.10
CA ALA A 343 -36.01 -7.33 25.37
C ALA A 343 -36.28 -8.29 26.55
N HIS A 344 -35.66 -8.05 27.70
CA HIS A 344 -36.09 -8.60 28.99
C HIS A 344 -36.14 -7.50 30.08
N PRO A 345 -37.02 -7.63 31.09
CA PRO A 345 -37.49 -6.53 31.94
C PRO A 345 -36.72 -6.39 33.28
N PRO A 346 -36.98 -5.34 34.09
CA PRO A 346 -36.19 -5.03 35.27
C PRO A 346 -36.77 -5.63 36.56
N GLU A 347 -35.92 -6.16 37.43
CA GLU A 347 -36.24 -6.46 38.83
C GLU A 347 -35.21 -5.82 39.77
N ALA A 348 -35.69 -5.43 40.95
CA ALA A 348 -35.04 -4.51 41.87
C ALA A 348 -34.50 -5.19 43.15
N LEU A 349 -33.31 -4.69 43.59
CA LEU A 349 -32.75 -4.63 44.98
C LEU A 349 -32.26 -5.96 45.63
N PRO A 350 -31.36 -5.95 46.67
CA PRO A 350 -30.65 -4.85 47.34
C PRO A 350 -29.11 -5.07 47.53
N HIS A 351 -28.47 -4.06 48.12
CA HIS A 351 -27.08 -4.03 48.61
C HIS A 351 -26.64 -5.25 49.44
N ASN A 352 -25.42 -5.75 49.18
CA ASN A 352 -24.50 -6.15 50.25
C ASN A 352 -23.04 -6.08 49.76
N ALA A 353 -22.22 -5.41 50.56
CA ALA A 353 -20.79 -5.26 50.35
C ALA A 353 -20.04 -6.47 50.92
N HIS A 354 -19.11 -7.05 50.15
CA HIS A 354 -17.87 -7.61 50.69
C HIS A 354 -16.77 -7.64 49.60
N PRO A 355 -15.49 -7.43 49.98
CA PRO A 355 -14.39 -7.20 49.07
C PRO A 355 -13.63 -8.49 48.74
N GLY A 356 -13.04 -8.54 47.53
CA GLY A 356 -12.04 -9.53 47.18
C GLY A 356 -12.49 -10.52 46.11
N ALA A 357 -12.51 -10.06 44.86
CA ALA A 357 -12.45 -10.95 43.71
C ALA A 357 -11.28 -10.50 42.82
N SER A 358 -10.29 -11.38 42.72
CA SER A 358 -9.19 -11.37 41.78
C SER A 358 -9.62 -10.85 40.41
N HIS A 359 -8.91 -9.83 39.90
CA HIS A 359 -8.98 -9.44 38.50
C HIS A 359 -8.64 -10.67 37.63
N GLN A 360 -9.64 -11.30 37.03
CA GLN A 360 -9.42 -12.16 35.88
C GLN A 360 -8.94 -11.25 34.74
N GLN A 361 -7.63 -11.18 34.56
CA GLN A 361 -7.03 -10.69 33.33
C GLN A 361 -7.52 -11.60 32.20
N PHE A 362 -8.42 -11.10 31.37
CA PHE A 362 -8.54 -11.61 30.01
C PHE A 362 -7.15 -11.49 29.37
N PRO A 363 -6.54 -12.57 28.87
CA PRO A 363 -5.28 -12.45 28.15
C PRO A 363 -5.53 -11.51 26.97
N GLN A 364 -4.85 -10.36 26.96
CA GLN A 364 -4.72 -9.57 25.73
C GLN A 364 -4.01 -10.45 24.71
N TYR A 365 -4.77 -11.11 23.86
CA TYR A 365 -4.25 -11.90 22.74
C TYR A 365 -3.56 -10.93 21.77
N GLN A 366 -2.24 -10.77 21.91
CA GLN A 366 -1.45 -10.17 20.84
C GLN A 366 -1.43 -11.16 19.66
N PRO A 367 -1.70 -10.72 18.42
CA PRO A 367 -1.53 -11.57 17.25
C PRO A 367 -0.08 -12.02 17.18
N ASN A 368 0.15 -13.31 17.40
CA ASN A 368 1.43 -13.91 17.10
C ASN A 368 1.36 -14.44 15.66
N ALA A 369 2.39 -14.15 14.86
CA ALA A 369 2.58 -14.73 13.53
C ALA A 369 2.40 -16.26 13.53
N ASP A 370 2.78 -16.95 14.60
CA ASP A 370 2.55 -18.40 14.75
C ASP A 370 1.06 -18.76 14.79
N HIS A 371 0.26 -17.97 15.49
CA HIS A 371 -1.18 -18.23 15.62
C HIS A 371 -1.91 -18.03 14.29
N ILE A 372 -1.65 -16.91 13.60
CA ILE A 372 -2.23 -16.65 12.28
C ILE A 372 -1.78 -17.73 11.28
N TRP A 373 -0.48 -18.10 11.30
CA TRP A 373 0.05 -19.09 10.37
C TRP A 373 -0.57 -20.48 10.55
N ARG A 374 -0.88 -20.91 11.78
CA ARG A 374 -1.58 -22.20 12.03
C ARG A 374 -2.90 -22.32 11.28
N GLY A 375 -3.64 -21.21 11.11
CA GLY A 375 -4.86 -21.18 10.31
C GLY A 375 -4.66 -21.48 8.83
N PHE A 376 -3.43 -21.31 8.33
CA PHE A 376 -3.06 -21.48 6.93
C PHE A 376 -2.12 -22.68 6.68
N GLU A 377 -1.71 -23.41 7.72
CA GLU A 377 -0.71 -24.48 7.58
C GLU A 377 -1.16 -25.63 6.66
N GLN A 378 -2.46 -25.89 6.61
CA GLN A 378 -3.09 -26.94 5.81
C GLN A 378 -3.69 -26.42 4.50
N THR A 379 -3.73 -25.10 4.29
CA THR A 379 -4.31 -24.49 3.09
C THR A 379 -3.38 -24.73 1.89
N SER A 380 -3.95 -25.18 0.76
CA SER A 380 -3.18 -25.37 -0.46
C SER A 380 -2.67 -24.02 -1.00
N ASN A 381 -1.57 -24.03 -1.76
CA ASN A 381 -0.95 -22.78 -2.22
C ASN A 381 -1.90 -21.91 -3.05
N GLU A 382 -2.76 -22.53 -3.84
CA GLU A 382 -3.74 -21.89 -4.73
C GLU A 382 -4.89 -21.24 -3.95
N GLN A 383 -5.14 -21.69 -2.71
CA GLN A 383 -6.21 -21.18 -1.85
C GLN A 383 -5.72 -20.10 -0.87
N LEU A 384 -4.42 -19.78 -0.89
CA LEU A 384 -3.87 -18.78 0.02
C LEU A 384 -4.20 -17.36 -0.46
N PRO A 385 -4.53 -16.44 0.46
CA PRO A 385 -4.88 -15.08 0.08
C PRO A 385 -3.69 -14.37 -0.55
N VAL A 386 -3.94 -13.44 -1.48
CA VAL A 386 -2.91 -12.77 -2.30
C VAL A 386 -1.80 -12.14 -1.46
N TRP A 387 -2.12 -11.52 -0.33
CA TRP A 387 -1.13 -10.89 0.56
C TRP A 387 -0.15 -11.90 1.15
N LEU A 388 -0.59 -13.14 1.40
CA LEU A 388 0.24 -14.24 1.91
C LEU A 388 0.80 -15.14 0.80
N SER A 389 0.22 -15.06 -0.40
CA SER A 389 0.64 -15.83 -1.56
C SER A 389 2.00 -15.36 -2.08
N ASP A 390 2.78 -16.33 -2.55
CA ASP A 390 4.07 -16.12 -3.21
C ASP A 390 4.07 -16.47 -4.70
N GLN A 391 2.92 -16.89 -5.23
CA GLN A 391 2.79 -17.30 -6.62
C GLN A 391 2.53 -16.10 -7.53
N THR A 392 1.80 -15.10 -7.04
CA THR A 392 1.40 -13.95 -7.84
C THR A 392 2.15 -12.68 -7.47
N LEU A 393 2.51 -11.89 -8.48
CA LEU A 393 2.99 -10.51 -8.32
C LEU A 393 1.86 -9.51 -8.02
N GLY A 394 0.69 -9.98 -7.57
CA GLY A 394 -0.46 -9.17 -7.21
C GLY A 394 -1.54 -9.14 -8.28
N GLY A 395 -1.20 -9.41 -9.55
CA GLY A 395 -2.15 -9.51 -10.66
C GLY A 395 -3.18 -8.38 -10.69
N ALA A 396 -4.44 -8.72 -10.91
CA ALA A 396 -5.56 -7.78 -10.83
C ALA A 396 -5.83 -7.25 -9.41
N SER A 397 -5.36 -7.95 -8.36
CA SER A 397 -5.53 -7.48 -6.98
C SER A 397 -4.72 -6.21 -6.71
N PHE A 398 -3.54 -6.05 -7.32
CA PHE A 398 -2.74 -4.83 -7.19
C PHE A 398 -3.40 -3.62 -7.85
N SER A 399 -3.99 -3.78 -9.04
CA SER A 399 -4.72 -2.68 -9.69
C SER A 399 -6.00 -2.30 -8.95
N GLN A 400 -6.68 -3.27 -8.32
CA GLN A 400 -7.94 -3.04 -7.59
C GLN A 400 -7.74 -2.50 -6.16
N ASN A 401 -6.77 -3.05 -5.44
CA ASN A 401 -6.58 -2.77 -4.00
C ASN A 401 -5.27 -2.00 -3.72
N GLY A 402 -4.50 -1.63 -4.75
CA GLY A 402 -3.22 -0.95 -4.57
C GLY A 402 -2.25 -1.76 -3.71
N ILE A 403 -1.50 -1.06 -2.88
CA ILE A 403 -0.51 -1.66 -1.97
C ILE A 403 -1.16 -2.60 -0.95
N ASP A 404 -2.41 -2.35 -0.53
CA ASP A 404 -3.12 -3.19 0.44
C ASP A 404 -3.27 -4.65 -0.02
N ALA A 405 -3.19 -4.93 -1.32
CA ALA A 405 -3.15 -6.29 -1.87
C ALA A 405 -2.00 -7.15 -1.30
N PHE A 406 -0.94 -6.51 -0.78
CA PHE A 406 0.26 -7.16 -0.25
C PHE A 406 0.34 -7.14 1.28
N LEU A 407 -0.68 -6.61 1.95
CA LEU A 407 -0.67 -6.37 3.38
C LEU A 407 -1.66 -7.27 4.10
N LEU A 408 -1.32 -7.68 5.32
CA LEU A 408 -2.25 -8.39 6.21
C LEU A 408 -3.52 -7.53 6.39
N PRO A 409 -4.73 -8.06 6.15
CA PRO A 409 -5.98 -7.34 6.41
C PRO A 409 -6.13 -7.00 7.89
N THR A 410 -6.79 -5.88 8.18
CA THR A 410 -7.00 -5.41 9.57
C THR A 410 -7.83 -6.39 10.41
N ASP A 411 -8.63 -7.25 9.78
CA ASP A 411 -9.50 -8.24 10.45
C ASP A 411 -8.71 -9.32 11.20
N TYR A 412 -7.42 -9.48 10.89
CA TYR A 412 -6.52 -10.40 11.60
C TYR A 412 -5.84 -9.78 12.83
N LEU A 413 -6.11 -8.50 13.10
CA LEU A 413 -5.59 -7.78 14.27
C LEU A 413 -6.68 -7.65 15.33
N PRO A 414 -6.33 -7.54 16.63
CA PRO A 414 -7.30 -7.23 17.66
C PRO A 414 -8.05 -5.95 17.28
N PRO A 415 -9.35 -5.87 17.60
CA PRO A 415 -10.13 -4.67 17.35
C PRO A 415 -9.40 -3.48 17.96
N ALA A 416 -9.21 -2.44 17.16
CA ALA A 416 -8.60 -1.22 17.63
C ALA A 416 -9.38 -0.73 18.86
N THR A 417 -8.67 -0.38 19.93
CA THR A 417 -9.28 0.24 21.11
C THR A 417 -10.08 1.45 20.63
N GLN A 418 -11.40 1.39 20.77
CA GLN A 418 -12.26 2.52 20.40
C GLN A 418 -11.91 3.69 21.32
N ILE A 419 -11.20 4.67 20.77
CA ILE A 419 -11.01 5.96 21.43
C ILE A 419 -12.30 6.74 21.15
N TRP A 420 -13.24 6.65 22.09
CA TRP A 420 -14.44 7.48 22.12
C TRP A 420 -14.10 8.89 22.63
#